data_AF-A0A6N7ZLB2-F1
#
_entry.id   AF-A0A6N7ZLB2-F1
#
_cell.length_a   1.000
_cell.length_b   1.000
_cell.length_c   1.000
_cell.angle_alpha   90.00
_cell.angle_beta   90.00
_cell.angle_gamma   90.00
#
_symmetry.space_group_name_H-M   'P 1'
#
loop_
_entity.id
_entity.type
_entity.pdbx_description
1 polymer ?
#
loop_
_entity_poly.entity_id
_entity_poly.type
_entity_poly.pdbx_seq_one_letter_code
_entity_poly.pdbx_strand_id
1 'polypeptide(L)'
;MADDKRTALLSQLDAIDAERSRAVTRLVSLGESASRVSELLEVEPREVRRLRALSDSDDAPPLPTSAPSGESFGEGSQGDGVRHDLAGVEG
;
A
#
# COMPACT_ATOMS: atom_id res chain seq x y z
N MET A 1 -7.04 30.43 16.28
CA MET A 1 -8.40 30.65 15.73
C MET A 1 -8.50 30.37 14.23
N ALA A 2 -7.63 30.91 13.36
CA ALA A 2 -7.65 30.53 11.93
C ALA A 2 -7.25 29.06 11.70
N ASP A 3 -6.28 28.57 12.46
CA ASP A 3 -5.85 27.17 12.44
C ASP A 3 -6.94 26.20 12.91
N ASP A 4 -7.64 26.53 14.01
CA ASP A 4 -8.72 25.70 14.56
C ASP A 4 -9.87 25.52 13.56
N LYS A 5 -10.21 26.59 12.83
CA LYS A 5 -11.25 26.54 11.80
C LYS A 5 -10.83 25.68 10.61
N ARG A 6 -9.56 25.76 10.21
CA ARG A 6 -9.02 24.92 9.13
C ARG A 6 -9.04 23.44 9.53
N THR A 7 -8.59 23.13 10.74
CA THR A 7 -8.60 21.76 11.27
C THR A 7 -10.02 21.20 11.37
N ALA A 8 -10.98 22.00 11.82
CA ALA A 8 -12.39 21.59 11.87
C ALA A 8 -12.96 21.29 10.48
N LEU A 9 -12.63 22.10 9.45
CA LEU A 9 -13.06 21.86 8.08
C LEU A 9 -12.42 20.60 7.47
N LEU A 10 -11.14 20.34 7.76
CA LEU A 10 -10.48 19.11 7.33
C LEU A 10 -11.14 17.88 7.96
N SER A 11 -11.42 17.91 9.26
CA SER A 11 -12.10 16.80 9.95
C SER A 11 -13.51 16.55 9.41
N GLN A 12 -14.25 17.61 9.04
CA GLN A 12 -15.56 17.47 8.38
C GLN A 12 -15.43 16.85 6.99
N LEU A 13 -14.39 17.23 6.23
CA LEU A 13 -14.12 16.67 4.92
C LEU A 13 -13.78 15.17 5.02
N ASP A 14 -12.93 14.79 5.97
CA ASP A 14 -12.60 13.38 6.24
C ASP A 14 -13.84 12.57 6.62
N ALA A 15 -14.73 13.12 7.44
CA ALA A 15 -15.98 12.45 7.81
C ALA A 15 -16.90 12.23 6.60
N ILE A 16 -16.97 13.20 5.69
CA ILE A 16 -17.74 13.07 4.44
C ILE A 16 -17.12 12.00 3.54
N ASP A 17 -15.80 12.00 3.37
CA ASP A 17 -15.12 11.01 2.53
C ASP A 17 -15.27 9.59 3.10
N ALA A 18 -15.24 9.42 4.43
CA ALA A 18 -15.49 8.15 5.09
C ALA A 18 -16.93 7.64 4.91
N GLU A 19 -17.93 8.52 4.93
CA GLU A 19 -19.31 8.14 4.66
C GLU A 19 -19.51 7.73 3.20
N ARG A 20 -18.90 8.48 2.27
CA ARG A 20 -18.95 8.16 0.83
C ARG A 20 -18.23 6.86 0.50
N SER A 21 -17.09 6.59 1.15
CA SER A 21 -16.35 5.34 0.96
C SER A 21 -17.15 4.14 1.43
N ARG A 22 -17.85 4.25 2.56
CA ARG A 22 -18.80 3.22 3.05
C ARG A 22 -19.95 2.97 2.09
N ALA A 23 -20.53 4.04 1.53
CA ALA A 23 -21.62 3.92 0.55
C ALA A 23 -21.15 3.21 -0.73
N VAL A 24 -19.98 3.58 -1.26
CA VAL A 24 -19.36 2.91 -2.42
C VAL A 24 -19.11 1.44 -2.11
N THR A 25 -18.48 1.13 -0.99
CA THR A 25 -18.17 -0.25 -0.58
C THR A 25 -19.43 -1.09 -0.45
N ARG A 26 -20.48 -0.56 0.19
CA ARG A 26 -21.76 -1.26 0.33
C ARG A 26 -22.38 -1.59 -1.02
N LEU A 27 -22.40 -0.64 -1.96
CA LEU A 27 -22.96 -0.86 -3.29
C LEU A 27 -22.16 -1.90 -4.07
N VAL A 28 -20.83 -1.83 -4.02
CA VAL A 28 -19.95 -2.84 -4.64
C VAL A 28 -20.17 -4.23 -4.02
N SER A 29 -20.32 -4.33 -2.69
CA SER A 29 -20.63 -5.59 -2.00
C SER A 29 -22.00 -6.18 -2.37
N LEU A 30 -22.96 -5.34 -2.79
CA LEU A 30 -24.24 -5.79 -3.32
C LEU A 30 -24.16 -6.29 -4.77
N GLY A 31 -22.96 -6.27 -5.37
CA GLY A 31 -22.71 -6.71 -6.74
C GLY A 31 -22.93 -5.62 -7.79
N GLU A 32 -23.11 -4.37 -7.38
CA GLU A 32 -23.25 -3.26 -8.33
C GLU A 32 -21.94 -3.03 -9.09
N SER A 33 -22.07 -2.76 -10.39
CA SER A 33 -20.93 -2.41 -11.24
C SER A 33 -20.42 -1.00 -10.92
N ALA A 34 -19.12 -0.76 -11.09
CA ALA A 34 -18.53 0.56 -10.82
C ALA A 34 -19.19 1.70 -11.61
N SER A 35 -19.65 1.44 -12.83
CA SER A 35 -20.40 2.41 -13.64
C SER A 35 -21.75 2.75 -13.01
N ARG A 36 -22.47 1.74 -12.50
CA ARG A 36 -23.76 1.96 -11.84
C ARG A 36 -23.60 2.65 -10.48
N VAL A 37 -22.53 2.35 -9.73
CA VAL A 37 -22.20 3.08 -8.50
C VAL A 37 -21.90 4.55 -8.79
N SER A 38 -21.18 4.85 -9.88
CA SER A 38 -20.91 6.22 -10.33
C SER A 38 -22.20 6.98 -10.65
N GLU A 39 -23.14 6.34 -11.34
CA GLU A 39 -24.47 6.91 -11.64
C GLU A 39 -25.30 7.13 -10.37
N LEU A 40 -25.38 6.14 -9.48
CA LEU A 40 -26.20 6.17 -8.26
C LEU A 40 -25.73 7.22 -7.25
N LEU A 41 -24.43 7.45 -7.18
CA LEU A 41 -23.82 8.36 -6.22
C LEU A 41 -23.44 9.71 -6.84
N GLU A 42 -23.77 9.94 -8.12
CA GLU A 42 -23.45 11.16 -8.88
C GLU A 42 -21.98 11.59 -8.72
N VAL A 43 -21.07 10.61 -8.73
CA VAL A 43 -19.62 10.81 -8.58
C VAL A 43 -18.90 10.37 -9.83
N GLU A 44 -17.80 11.05 -10.15
CA GLU A 44 -16.96 10.63 -11.26
C GLU A 44 -16.44 9.19 -11.06
N PRO A 45 -16.31 8.39 -12.14
CA PRO A 45 -15.77 7.04 -12.06
C PRO A 45 -14.36 6.96 -11.46
N ARG A 46 -13.57 8.04 -11.58
CA ARG A 46 -12.25 8.16 -10.97
C ARG A 46 -12.36 8.22 -9.44
N GLU A 47 -13.37 8.92 -8.93
CA GLU A 47 -13.60 9.07 -7.49
C GLU A 47 -14.12 7.77 -6.87
N VAL A 48 -14.96 7.01 -7.59
CA VAL A 48 -15.39 5.67 -7.14
C VAL A 48 -14.18 4.75 -6.90
N ARG A 49 -13.16 4.79 -7.78
CA ARG A 49 -11.93 4.01 -7.59
C ARG A 49 -11.12 4.49 -6.39
N ARG A 50 -11.03 5.81 -6.19
CA ARG A 50 -10.33 6.40 -5.05
C ARG A 50 -10.98 6.01 -3.73
N LEU A 51 -12.31 6.15 -3.63
CA LEU A 51 -13.09 5.78 -2.43
C LEU A 51 -13.03 4.28 -2.13
N ARG A 52 -12.98 3.44 -3.17
CA ARG A 52 -12.72 2.00 -3.00
C ARG A 52 -11.32 1.74 -2.44
N ALA A 53 -10.30 2.37 -3.02
CA ALA A 53 -8.92 2.22 -2.55
C ALA A 53 -8.73 2.72 -1.11
N LEU A 54 -9.42 3.78 -0.71
CA LEU A 54 -9.43 4.25 0.68
C LEU A 54 -10.04 3.23 1.64
N SER A 55 -11.10 2.52 1.21
CA SER A 55 -11.73 1.47 2.01
C SER A 55 -10.86 0.20 2.09
N ASP A 56 -10.24 -0.20 0.98
CA ASP A 56 -9.28 -1.33 0.94
C ASP A 56 -8.00 -1.04 1.74
N SER A 57 -7.57 0.23 1.82
CA SER A 57 -6.35 0.60 2.59
C SER A 57 -6.54 0.50 4.10
N ASP A 58 -7.77 0.57 4.60
CA ASP A 58 -8.09 0.39 6.03
C ASP A 58 -8.05 -1.10 6.44
N ASP A 59 -8.18 -2.01 5.47
CA ASP A 59 -8.13 -3.48 5.66
C ASP A 59 -6.78 -4.09 5.27
N ALA A 60 -5.76 -3.27 4.97
CA ALA A 60 -4.43 -3.78 4.69
C ALA A 60 -3.84 -4.40 5.98
N PRO A 61 -3.45 -5.70 5.99
CA PRO A 61 -2.78 -6.28 7.15
C PRO A 61 -1.48 -5.50 7.42
N PRO A 62 -1.10 -5.27 8.69
CA PRO A 62 0.12 -4.54 9.00
C PRO A 62 1.30 -5.28 8.35
N LEU A 63 1.96 -4.62 7.39
CA LEU A 63 3.23 -5.08 6.86
C LEU A 63 4.20 -5.26 8.04
N PRO A 64 4.95 -6.36 8.12
CA PRO A 64 5.93 -6.53 9.18
C PRO A 64 6.94 -5.39 9.09
N THR A 65 7.01 -4.59 10.14
CA THR A 65 8.03 -3.56 10.30
C THR A 65 9.38 -4.26 10.40
N SER A 66 10.08 -4.40 9.28
CA SER A 66 11.49 -4.76 9.30
C SER A 66 12.24 -3.56 9.85
N ALA A 67 12.45 -3.56 11.16
CA ALA A 67 13.33 -2.62 11.83
C ALA A 67 14.73 -2.74 11.20
N PRO A 68 15.45 -1.63 10.93
CA PRO A 68 16.86 -1.71 10.60
C PRO A 68 17.62 -2.03 11.88
N SER A 69 17.70 -3.31 12.24
CA SER A 69 18.63 -3.78 13.25
C SER A 69 20.03 -3.82 12.65
N GLY A 70 20.82 -2.82 13.04
CA GLY A 70 22.20 -3.02 13.47
C GLY A 70 23.23 -3.23 12.38
N GLU A 71 24.12 -2.25 12.29
CA GLU A 71 25.50 -2.40 11.82
C GLU A 71 26.13 -3.75 12.26
N SER A 72 26.76 -4.41 11.31
CA SER A 72 27.88 -5.33 11.58
C SER A 72 28.82 -5.30 10.37
N PHE A 73 29.72 -4.32 10.35
CA PHE A 73 30.93 -4.40 9.54
C PHE A 73 31.83 -5.48 10.16
N GLY A 74 31.72 -6.69 9.62
CA GLY A 74 32.66 -7.78 9.86
C GLY A 74 33.33 -8.16 8.54
N GLU A 75 34.36 -7.41 8.16
CA GLU A 75 35.22 -7.74 7.02
C GLU A 75 36.10 -8.94 7.42
N GLY A 76 35.53 -10.13 7.25
CA GLY A 76 36.18 -11.40 7.49
C GLY A 76 37.00 -11.83 6.27
N SER A 77 38.32 -11.60 6.35
CA SER A 77 39.38 -12.52 5.94
C SER A 77 39.06 -13.46 4.76
N GLN A 78 39.23 -12.96 3.53
CA GLN A 78 39.22 -13.77 2.32
C GLN A 78 40.54 -14.55 2.21
N GLY A 79 40.59 -15.70 2.86
CA GLY A 79 41.57 -16.75 2.61
C GLY A 79 40.83 -18.00 2.19
N ASP A 80 40.76 -18.28 0.89
CA ASP A 80 40.59 -19.65 0.42
C ASP A 80 41.20 -19.77 -0.96
N GLY A 81 42.36 -20.43 -1.00
CA GLY A 81 43.00 -20.83 -2.23
C GLY A 81 42.50 -22.21 -2.62
N VAL A 82 42.10 -22.36 -3.87
CA VAL A 82 42.12 -23.67 -4.54
C VAL A 82 42.86 -23.50 -5.86
N ARG A 83 44.08 -24.04 -5.86
CA ARG A 83 44.98 -24.16 -7.00
C ARG A 83 44.35 -25.15 -7.98
N HIS A 84 44.00 -24.71 -9.19
CA HIS A 84 43.78 -25.62 -10.30
C HIS A 84 45.13 -25.89 -10.97
N ASP A 85 45.82 -26.92 -10.48
CA ASP A 85 46.99 -27.50 -11.13
C ASP A 85 46.58 -28.80 -11.85
N LEU A 86 46.94 -28.83 -13.13
CA LEU A 86 47.42 -29.96 -13.94
C LEU A 86 46.51 -31.16 -14.29
N ALA A 87 46.33 -31.25 -15.61
CA ALA A 87 46.74 -32.37 -16.46
C ALA A 87 45.81 -33.59 -16.69
N GLY A 88 45.55 -33.82 -17.98
CA GLY A 88 45.47 -35.14 -18.59
C GLY A 88 44.08 -35.73 -18.75
N VAL A 89 43.62 -35.93 -20.00
CA VAL A 89 43.62 -37.25 -20.64
C VAL A 89 43.15 -37.11 -22.10
N GLU A 90 43.92 -37.67 -23.01
CA GLU A 90 43.58 -37.91 -24.41
C GLU A 90 42.62 -39.11 -24.53
N GLY A 91 41.82 -39.16 -25.61
CA GLY A 91 40.97 -40.30 -25.96
C GLY A 91 40.02 -39.98 -27.10
#